data_AF-A0ABD6BH48-F1
#
_entry.id   AF-A0ABD6BH48-F1
#
_cell.length_a   1.000
_cell.length_b   1.000
_cell.length_c   1.000
_cell.angle_alpha   90.00
_cell.angle_beta   90.00
_cell.angle_gamma   90.00
#
_symmetry.space_group_name_H-M   'P 1'
#
loop_
_entity.id
_entity.type
_entity.pdbx_description
1 polymer ?
#
loop_
_entity_poly.entity_id
_entity_poly.type
_entity_poly.pdbx_seq_one_letter_code
_entity_poly.pdbx_strand_id
1 'polypeptide(L)' 'MEDEPKTHIDNPEQLCETIAEIVDVLEESETIGEEQASKLRSKIYRSIDTTKE' A
#
# COMPACT_ATOMS: atom_id res chain seq x y z
N MET A 1 20.28 -15.98 -19.39
CA MET A 1 18.95 -15.49 -19.02
C MET A 1 19.20 -14.64 -17.79
N GLU A 2 19.14 -13.32 -17.96
CA GLU A 2 19.33 -12.39 -16.84
C GLU A 2 18.07 -12.51 -15.98
N ASP A 3 18.19 -13.23 -14.86
CA ASP A 3 17.17 -13.26 -13.81
C ASP A 3 16.98 -11.81 -13.37
N GLU A 4 15.86 -11.19 -13.75
CA GLU A 4 15.47 -9.90 -13.20
C GLU A 4 15.54 -10.01 -11.68
N PRO A 5 16.19 -9.07 -10.98
CA PRO A 5 16.26 -9.14 -9.54
C PRO A 5 14.81 -9.09 -9.03
N LYS A 6 14.31 -10.24 -8.57
CA LYS A 6 13.07 -10.30 -7.83
C LYS A 6 13.33 -9.48 -6.60
N THR A 7 12.88 -8.22 -6.61
CA THR A 7 12.87 -7.36 -5.44
C THR A 7 12.02 -8.08 -4.40
N HIS A 8 12.69 -8.87 -3.56
CA HIS A 8 12.04 -9.59 -2.49
C HIS A 8 11.71 -8.53 -1.45
N ILE A 9 10.43 -8.26 -1.28
CA ILE A 9 9.96 -7.41 -0.20
C ILE A 9 9.88 -8.34 1.00
N ASP A 10 10.90 -8.28 1.86
CA ASP A 10 11.00 -9.14 3.05
C ASP A 10 9.82 -8.95 4.02
N ASN A 11 9.18 -7.77 3.98
CA ASN A 11 8.05 -7.44 4.83
C ASN A 11 6.95 -6.67 4.06
N PRO A 12 6.08 -7.38 3.31
CA PRO A 12 5.02 -6.74 2.53
C PRO A 12 3.99 -6.03 3.41
N GLU A 13 3.77 -6.50 4.65
CA GLU A 13 2.88 -5.85 5.62
C GLU A 13 3.39 -4.45 5.97
N GLN A 14 4.68 -4.31 6.27
CA GLN A 14 5.31 -3.02 6.60
C GLN A 14 5.31 -2.04 5.41
N LEU A 15 5.47 -2.55 4.19
CA LEU A 15 5.33 -1.70 2.99
C LEU A 15 3.91 -1.17 2.86
N CYS A 16 2.90 -2.02 3.08
CA CYS A 16 1.51 -1.59 3.04
C CYS A 16 1.16 -0.60 4.15
N GLU A 17 1.68 -0.77 5.36
CA GLU A 17 1.55 0.23 6.44
C GLU A 17 2.16 1.57 6.02
N THR A 18 3.38 1.56 5.47
CA THR A 18 4.05 2.78 4.97
C THR A 18 3.21 3.47 3.89
N ILE A 19 2.62 2.72 2.97
CA ILE A 19 1.75 3.28 1.93
C ILE A 19 0.46 3.84 2.54
N ALA A 20 -0.12 3.19 3.55
CA ALA A 20 -1.30 3.70 4.25
C ALA A 20 -1.00 5.03 4.95
N GLU A 21 0.14 5.16 5.63
CA GLU A 21 0.58 6.43 6.24
C GLU A 21 0.73 7.55 5.20
N ILE A 22 1.26 7.24 4.01
CA ILE A 22 1.34 8.21 2.91
C ILE A 22 -0.06 8.68 2.48
N VAL A 23 -1.02 7.76 2.39
CA VAL A 23 -2.42 8.09 2.06
C VAL A 23 -3.03 9.01 3.13
N ASP A 24 -2.72 8.76 4.40
CA ASP A 24 -3.19 9.60 5.52
C ASP A 24 -2.63 11.04 5.40
N VAL A 25 -1.33 11.18 5.12
CA VAL A 25 -0.71 12.51 4.88
C VAL A 25 -1.32 13.23 3.68
N LEU A 26 -1.68 12.49 2.62
CA LEU A 26 -2.33 13.07 1.43
C LEU A 26 -3.76 13.54 1.72
N GLU A 27 -4.49 12.84 2.59
CA GLU A 27 -5.82 13.26 3.05
C GLU A 27 -5.72 14.49 3.97
N GLU A 28 -4.80 14.47 4.94
CA GLU A 28 -4.59 15.59 5.87
C GLU A 28 -4.13 16.88 5.17
N SER A 29 -3.37 16.74 4.08
CA SER A 29 -2.96 17.87 3.23
C SER A 29 -4.04 18.33 2.24
N GLU A 30 -5.24 17.75 2.31
CA GLU A 30 -6.37 17.99 1.39
C GLU A 30 -6.03 17.74 -0.09
N THR A 31 -4.93 17.00 -0.36
CA THR A 31 -4.50 16.65 -1.73
C THR A 31 -5.47 15.64 -2.36
N ILE A 32 -6.04 14.77 -1.53
CA ILE A 32 -7.12 13.84 -1.88
C ILE A 32 -8.27 13.98 -0.88
N GLY A 33 -9.50 13.70 -1.33
CA GLY A 33 -10.67 13.68 -0.44
C GLY A 33 -10.85 12.34 0.28
N GLU A 34 -11.64 12.35 1.36
CA GLU A 34 -11.97 11.19 2.21
C GLU A 34 -12.40 9.95 1.41
N GLU A 35 -13.27 10.13 0.40
CA GLU A 35 -13.74 9.02 -0.44
C GLU A 35 -12.57 8.35 -1.20
N GLN A 36 -11.64 9.15 -1.73
CA GLN A 36 -10.47 8.62 -2.44
C GLN A 36 -9.49 7.96 -1.47
N ALA A 37 -9.23 8.57 -0.32
CA ALA A 37 -8.36 8.01 0.72
C ALA A 37 -8.89 6.65 1.21
N SER A 38 -10.18 6.56 1.52
CA SER A 38 -10.86 5.32 1.92
C SER A 38 -10.74 4.22 0.85
N LYS A 39 -10.92 4.57 -0.42
CA LYS A 39 -10.75 3.64 -1.54
C LYS A 39 -9.31 3.13 -1.68
N LEU A 40 -8.31 3.99 -1.46
CA LEU A 40 -6.90 3.61 -1.52
C LEU A 40 -6.52 2.68 -0.36
N ARG A 41 -6.91 3.02 0.88
CA ARG A 41 -6.74 2.14 2.06
C ARG A 41 -7.35 0.76 1.83
N SER A 42 -8.58 0.71 1.31
CA SER A 42 -9.27 -0.54 0.99
C SER A 42 -8.51 -1.40 -0.03
N LYS A 43 -7.86 -0.79 -1.03
CA LYS A 43 -7.03 -1.50 -2.00
C LYS A 43 -5.76 -2.05 -1.37
N ILE A 44 -5.10 -1.25 -0.54
CA ILE A 44 -3.85 -1.63 0.15
C ILE A 44 -4.09 -2.87 1.01
N TYR A 45 -5.11 -2.85 1.87
CA TYR A 45 -5.41 -3.99 2.75
C TYR A 45 -5.84 -5.25 1.98
N ARG A 46 -6.59 -5.09 0.88
CA ARG A 46 -6.98 -6.23 0.03
C ARG A 46 -5.78 -6.91 -0.62
N SER A 47 -4.73 -6.17 -0.95
CA SER A 47 -3.49 -6.73 -1.52
C SER A 47 -2.71 -7.58 -0.52
N ILE A 48 -2.80 -7.28 0.78
CA ILE A 48 -2.15 -8.10 1.83
C ILE A 48 -2.93 -9.39 2.05
N ASP A 49 -4.27 -9.33 2.05
CA ASP A 49 -5.15 -10.47 2.28
C ASP A 49 -4.93 -11.60 1.25
N THR A 50 -4.60 -11.23 0.01
CA THR A 50 -4.24 -12.18 -1.06
C THR A 50 -2.85 -12.81 -0.93
N THR A 51 -2.04 -12.41 0.05
CA THR A 51 -0.66 -12.87 0.23
C THR A 51 -0.51 -13.87 1.40
N LYS A 52 -1.59 -14.09 2.17
CA LYS A 52 -1.65 -15.12 3.22
C LYS A 52 -2.32 -16.39 2.68
N GLU A 53 -1.54 -17.24 2.00
CA GLU A 53 -1.88 -18.65 1.71
C GLU A 53 -0.88 -19.60 2.36
#